data_AF-A0A183LLV5-F1
#
_entry.id   AF-A0A183LLV5-F1
#
_cell.length_a   1.000
_cell.length_b   1.000
_cell.length_c   1.000
_cell.angle_alpha   90.00
_cell.angle_beta   90.00
_cell.angle_gamma   90.00
#
_symmetry.space_group_name_H-M   'P 1'
#
loop_
_entity.id
_entity.type
_entity.pdbx_description
1 polymer ?
#
loop_
_entity_poly.entity_id
_entity_poly.type
_entity_poly.pdbx_seq_one_letter_code
_entity_poly.pdbx_strand_id
1 'polypeptide(L)'
;MKTSTSEWKHGIQWTSRMQLDDLDFADDLALLPQTQQQMQEKTTSVAAASAAGGSDADVKARIGKARAAYLQLRNIWNSKQLLTNTKVRIFNTNVKTVPLYGAETWRTTKAIIQKIQVFIDSCLRKILRIRWSDTMSNNLLWERTNQIPAEEEIRKKRWKWIGHTLSKAPNCVTRQALTWTPEGQRKRGRPKNTLRRKMEIDMRKMNKNWMELEKKAQDRVG
;
A
#
# COMPACT_ATOMS: atom_id res chain seq x y z
N MET A 1 54.36 -20.55 22.94
CA MET A 1 54.89 -19.22 22.55
C MET A 1 54.03 -18.70 21.40
N LYS A 2 53.56 -17.44 21.54
CA LYS A 2 52.79 -16.58 20.61
C LYS A 2 51.26 -16.75 20.58
N THR A 3 50.62 -15.78 21.23
CA THR A 3 49.22 -15.35 21.16
C THR A 3 48.96 -14.50 19.89
N SER A 4 47.71 -14.46 19.42
CA SER A 4 47.17 -13.32 18.66
C SER A 4 45.65 -13.23 18.81
N THR A 5 45.21 -12.03 19.18
CA THR A 5 43.85 -11.52 19.42
C THR A 5 43.28 -10.86 18.16
N SER A 6 41.97 -11.00 17.92
CA SER A 6 41.02 -9.96 17.40
C SER A 6 39.72 -10.65 16.95
N GLU A 7 38.61 -10.52 17.70
CA GLU A 7 37.58 -9.47 17.55
C GLU A 7 36.99 -9.38 16.14
N TRP A 8 35.79 -9.93 15.93
CA TRP A 8 34.66 -9.31 15.20
C TRP A 8 33.34 -10.01 15.60
N LYS A 9 32.70 -9.53 16.68
CA LYS A 9 31.31 -9.86 17.06
C LYS A 9 30.38 -8.69 16.73
N HIS A 10 30.14 -8.39 15.46
CA HIS A 10 29.08 -7.45 15.04
C HIS A 10 28.49 -7.88 13.68
N GLY A 11 27.95 -9.10 13.62
CA GLY A 11 27.00 -9.48 12.59
C GLY A 11 25.61 -9.44 13.19
N ILE A 12 24.74 -8.52 12.76
CA ILE A 12 23.30 -8.65 13.02
C ILE A 12 22.89 -9.93 12.29
N GLN A 13 22.74 -10.99 13.08
CA GLN A 13 22.32 -12.30 12.61
C GLN A 13 20.84 -12.16 12.22
N TRP A 14 20.58 -11.98 10.92
CA TRP A 14 19.24 -12.07 10.38
C TRP A 14 18.77 -13.51 10.57
N THR A 15 18.09 -13.77 11.68
CA THR A 15 17.42 -15.04 11.87
C THR A 15 16.27 -15.10 10.87
N SER A 16 16.25 -16.18 10.08
CA SER A 16 15.29 -16.55 9.05
C SER A 16 13.84 -16.74 9.56
N ARG A 17 13.46 -16.05 10.64
CA ARG A 17 12.25 -16.29 11.43
C ARG A 17 11.66 -15.01 12.02
N MET A 18 11.78 -13.88 11.33
CA MET A 18 10.70 -12.87 11.39
C MET A 18 9.60 -13.36 10.47
N GLN A 19 8.83 -14.31 11.01
CA GLN A 19 7.61 -14.82 10.41
C GLN A 19 6.73 -13.64 9.98
N LEU A 20 6.58 -13.53 8.67
CA LEU A 20 5.59 -12.70 8.00
C LEU A 20 4.22 -13.39 8.12
N ASP A 21 3.86 -13.81 9.34
CA ASP A 21 2.58 -14.43 9.66
C ASP A 21 1.58 -13.28 9.83
N ASP A 22 1.11 -12.76 8.70
CA ASP A 22 -0.15 -12.04 8.51
C ASP A 22 -0.32 -11.73 7.01
N LEU A 23 -0.14 -12.76 6.18
CA LEU A 23 -0.39 -12.73 4.73
C LEU A 23 -1.87 -12.86 4.35
N ASP A 24 -2.79 -12.75 5.31
CA ASP A 24 -4.17 -13.14 5.05
C ASP A 24 -5.08 -11.92 4.93
N PHE A 25 -5.33 -11.47 3.70
CA PHE A 25 -6.70 -11.12 3.26
C PHE A 25 -6.79 -10.74 1.77
N ALA A 26 -5.75 -10.13 1.19
CA ALA A 26 -5.84 -9.51 -0.14
C ALA A 26 -5.42 -10.46 -1.27
N ASP A 27 -4.40 -11.29 -1.04
CA ASP A 27 -3.93 -12.25 -2.03
C ASP A 27 -4.87 -13.49 -2.10
N ASP A 28 -5.52 -13.87 -1.00
CA ASP A 28 -6.53 -14.96 -0.95
C ASP A 28 -7.86 -14.65 -1.64
N LEU A 29 -8.18 -13.36 -1.85
CA LEU A 29 -9.40 -12.96 -2.56
C LEU A 29 -9.33 -13.29 -4.06
N ALA A 30 -8.12 -13.34 -4.63
CA ALA A 30 -7.90 -13.68 -6.03
C ALA A 30 -7.73 -15.19 -6.27
N LEU A 31 -7.44 -15.98 -5.22
CA LEU A 31 -7.07 -17.39 -5.35
C LEU A 31 -8.23 -18.38 -5.16
N LEU A 32 -9.40 -17.94 -4.68
CA LEU A 32 -10.47 -18.85 -4.25
C LEU A 32 -11.76 -18.90 -5.10
N PRO A 33 -12.23 -17.84 -5.78
CA PRO A 33 -13.43 -17.95 -6.61
C PRO A 33 -13.07 -18.57 -7.97
N GLN A 34 -13.58 -19.76 -8.24
CA GLN A 34 -13.46 -20.40 -9.56
C GLN A 34 -14.65 -20.08 -10.47
N THR A 35 -15.75 -19.58 -9.88
CA THR A 35 -17.02 -19.30 -10.59
C THR A 35 -17.58 -17.92 -10.25
N GLN A 36 -18.41 -17.37 -11.16
CA GLN A 36 -19.10 -16.09 -10.95
C GLN A 36 -20.05 -16.10 -9.75
N GLN A 37 -20.64 -17.26 -9.43
CA GLN A 37 -21.51 -17.42 -8.26
C GLN A 37 -20.73 -17.28 -6.94
N GLN A 38 -19.54 -17.91 -6.84
CA GLN A 38 -18.66 -17.74 -5.68
C GLN A 38 -18.17 -16.29 -5.54
N MET A 39 -17.94 -15.59 -6.66
CA MET A 39 -17.64 -14.16 -6.62
C MET A 39 -18.82 -13.34 -6.06
N GLN A 40 -20.07 -13.65 -6.42
CA GLN A 40 -21.27 -12.97 -5.92
C GLN A 40 -21.47 -13.19 -4.43
N GLU A 41 -21.39 -14.44 -3.96
CA GLU A 41 -21.51 -14.79 -2.54
C GLU A 41 -20.44 -14.09 -1.69
N LYS A 42 -19.17 -14.10 -2.13
CA LYS A 42 -18.09 -13.37 -1.45
C LYS A 42 -18.27 -11.85 -1.52
N THR A 43 -18.78 -11.31 -2.62
CA THR A 43 -19.05 -9.88 -2.74
C THR A 43 -20.16 -9.44 -1.78
N THR A 44 -21.17 -10.29 -1.57
CA THR A 44 -22.25 -10.02 -0.60
C THR A 44 -21.77 -10.09 0.85
N SER A 45 -20.91 -11.04 1.21
CA SER A 45 -20.36 -11.14 2.56
C SER A 45 -19.39 -10.00 2.88
N VAL A 46 -18.53 -9.60 1.93
CA VAL A 46 -17.63 -8.44 2.08
C VAL A 46 -18.42 -7.13 2.17
N ALA A 47 -19.49 -6.97 1.40
CA ALA A 47 -20.36 -5.80 1.50
C ALA A 47 -20.99 -5.69 2.91
N ALA A 48 -21.42 -6.81 3.49
CA ALA A 48 -21.95 -6.86 4.85
C ALA A 48 -20.89 -6.50 5.91
N ALA A 49 -19.67 -7.05 5.82
CA ALA A 49 -18.57 -6.73 6.73
C ALA A 49 -18.14 -5.24 6.63
N SER A 50 -18.19 -4.66 5.42
CA SER A 50 -17.83 -3.26 5.19
C SER A 50 -18.81 -2.24 5.80
N ALA A 51 -20.05 -2.66 6.12
CA ALA A 51 -21.03 -1.82 6.77
C ALA A 51 -20.69 -1.54 8.25
N ALA A 52 -19.89 -2.42 8.88
CA ALA A 52 -19.53 -2.35 10.30
C ALA A 52 -18.28 -1.49 10.62
N GLY A 53 -17.79 -0.67 9.68
CA GLY A 53 -16.66 0.23 9.93
C GLY A 53 -15.25 -0.40 9.90
N GLY A 54 -15.13 -1.67 9.48
CA GLY A 54 -13.89 -2.45 9.54
C GLY A 54 -12.65 -1.83 8.86
N SER A 55 -12.83 -0.96 7.86
CA SER A 55 -11.69 -0.35 7.15
C SER A 55 -10.88 0.64 8.00
N ASP A 56 -11.50 1.31 8.98
CA ASP A 56 -10.76 2.29 9.81
C ASP A 56 -9.93 1.60 10.90
N ALA A 57 -10.49 0.54 11.49
CA ALA A 57 -9.81 -0.29 12.48
C ALA A 57 -8.57 -0.98 11.91
N ASP A 58 -8.68 -1.56 10.70
CA ASP A 58 -7.55 -2.20 10.02
C ASP A 58 -6.43 -1.19 9.69
N VAL A 59 -6.77 -0.01 9.17
CA VAL A 59 -5.79 1.06 8.91
C VAL A 59 -5.08 1.46 10.21
N LYS A 60 -5.82 1.59 11.31
CA LYS A 60 -5.23 1.93 12.61
C LYS A 60 -4.29 0.83 13.11
N ALA A 61 -4.67 -0.43 12.97
CA ALA A 61 -3.84 -1.57 13.35
C ALA A 61 -2.53 -1.60 12.55
N ARG A 62 -2.58 -1.37 11.23
CA ARG A 62 -1.38 -1.32 10.37
C ARG A 62 -0.48 -0.15 10.66
N ILE A 63 -1.04 1.03 10.95
CA ILE A 63 -0.25 2.16 11.43
C ILE A 63 0.43 1.80 12.76
N GLY A 64 -0.23 1.05 13.64
CA GLY A 64 0.37 0.48 14.86
C GLY A 64 1.56 -0.42 14.56
N LYS A 65 1.42 -1.38 13.63
CA LYS A 65 2.52 -2.25 13.18
C LYS A 65 3.68 -1.45 12.56
N ALA A 66 3.37 -0.49 11.70
CA ALA A 66 4.36 0.38 11.08
C ALA A 66 5.12 1.23 12.11
N ARG A 67 4.42 1.73 13.14
CA ARG A 67 5.05 2.43 14.27
C ARG A 67 6.00 1.51 15.03
N ALA A 68 5.60 0.27 15.31
CA ALA A 68 6.46 -0.70 15.96
C ALA A 68 7.74 -0.94 15.13
N ALA A 69 7.60 -1.21 13.83
CA ALA A 69 8.73 -1.37 12.91
C ALA A 69 9.65 -0.13 12.89
N TYR A 70 9.08 1.08 12.88
CA TYR A 70 9.85 2.32 12.95
C TYR A 70 10.66 2.42 14.26
N LEU A 71 10.05 2.07 15.40
CA LEU A 71 10.71 2.12 16.70
C LEU A 71 11.83 1.09 16.85
N GLN A 72 11.70 -0.09 16.24
CA GLN A 72 12.78 -1.09 16.22
C GLN A 72 14.06 -0.55 15.54
N LEU A 73 13.90 0.31 14.54
CA LEU A 73 15.01 0.92 13.81
C LEU A 73 15.48 2.27 14.42
N ARG A 74 15.16 2.55 15.69
CA ARG A 74 15.49 3.82 16.37
C ARG A 74 16.97 4.21 16.28
N ASN A 75 17.87 3.23 16.37
CA ASN A 75 19.31 3.46 16.32
C ASN A 75 19.74 4.00 14.94
N ILE A 76 19.10 3.54 13.87
CA ILE A 76 19.34 3.99 12.49
C ILE A 76 18.93 5.46 12.34
N TRP A 77 17.76 5.83 12.86
CA TRP A 77 17.26 7.21 12.77
C TRP A 77 18.15 8.18 13.56
N ASN A 78 18.64 7.74 14.72
CA ASN A 78 19.50 8.52 15.61
C ASN A 78 20.98 8.56 15.21
N SER A 79 21.44 7.68 14.31
CA SER A 79 22.82 7.69 13.84
C SER A 79 23.15 8.98 13.09
N LYS A 80 24.30 9.60 13.39
CA LYS A 80 24.83 10.74 12.62
C LYS A 80 25.66 10.30 11.40
N GLN A 81 26.13 9.06 11.40
CA GLN A 81 27.00 8.51 10.35
C GLN A 81 26.21 8.17 9.07
N LEU A 82 24.93 7.85 9.22
CA LEU A 82 24.08 7.51 8.09
C LEU A 82 23.54 8.78 7.41
N LEU A 83 23.78 8.86 6.10
CA LEU A 83 23.20 9.89 5.26
C LEU A 83 21.66 9.82 5.28
N THR A 84 21.04 10.99 5.19
CA THR A 84 19.58 11.14 5.14
C THR A 84 18.95 10.28 4.05
N ASN A 85 19.52 10.26 2.85
CA ASN A 85 18.99 9.48 1.72
C ASN A 85 18.96 7.97 2.02
N THR A 86 19.99 7.44 2.69
CA THR A 86 20.03 6.03 3.11
C THR A 86 18.94 5.73 4.14
N LYS A 87 18.71 6.64 5.10
CA LYS A 87 17.62 6.49 6.08
C LYS A 87 16.25 6.51 5.41
N VAL A 88 16.02 7.42 4.47
CA VAL A 88 14.78 7.49 3.70
C VAL A 88 14.54 6.20 2.90
N ARG A 89 15.58 5.61 2.31
CA ARG A 89 15.49 4.31 1.62
C ARG A 89 15.11 3.17 2.57
N ILE A 90 15.72 3.10 3.75
CA ILE A 90 15.39 2.11 4.78
C ILE A 90 13.95 2.30 5.28
N PHE A 91 13.51 3.55 5.46
CA PHE A 91 12.13 3.87 5.82
C PHE A 91 11.14 3.40 4.73
N ASN A 92 11.43 3.70 3.47
CA ASN A 92 10.55 3.34 2.35
C ASN A 92 10.37 1.83 2.21
N THR A 93 11.41 1.04 2.51
CA THR A 93 11.41 -0.42 2.37
C THR A 93 10.75 -1.12 3.56
N ASN A 94 11.05 -0.70 4.79
CA ASN A 94 10.66 -1.44 5.99
C ASN A 94 9.43 -0.87 6.70
N VAL A 95 9.20 0.44 6.61
CA VAL A 95 8.15 1.12 7.39
C VAL A 95 7.00 1.58 6.50
N LYS A 96 7.31 2.27 5.38
CA LYS A 96 6.31 2.83 4.47
C LYS A 96 5.48 1.76 3.76
N THR A 97 6.07 0.58 3.53
CA THR A 97 5.40 -0.58 2.91
C THR A 97 4.26 -1.13 3.77
N VAL A 98 4.42 -1.20 5.10
CA VAL A 98 3.44 -1.81 6.02
C VAL A 98 2.04 -1.16 5.95
N PRO A 99 1.88 0.17 6.08
CA PRO A 99 0.56 0.79 5.99
C PRO A 99 0.04 0.91 4.55
N LEU A 100 0.91 0.79 3.55
CA LEU A 100 0.54 0.85 2.12
C LEU A 100 0.29 -0.52 1.49
N TYR A 101 0.64 -1.60 2.19
CA TYR A 101 0.40 -2.96 1.73
C TYR A 101 -1.11 -3.20 1.59
N GLY A 102 -1.52 -3.83 0.48
CA GLY A 102 -2.94 -4.06 0.17
C GLY A 102 -3.77 -2.82 -0.18
N ALA A 103 -3.23 -1.60 -0.14
CA ALA A 103 -4.00 -0.38 -0.44
C ALA A 103 -4.54 -0.30 -1.89
N GLU A 104 -4.06 -1.17 -2.76
CA GLU A 104 -4.45 -1.32 -4.17
C GLU A 104 -5.94 -1.69 -4.32
N THR A 105 -6.41 -2.64 -3.51
CA THR A 105 -7.75 -3.24 -3.58
C THR A 105 -8.76 -2.59 -2.63
N TRP A 106 -8.32 -1.62 -1.83
CA TRP A 106 -9.11 -1.04 -0.76
C TRP A 106 -9.97 0.15 -1.17
N ARG A 107 -11.03 0.37 -0.40
CA ARG A 107 -11.79 1.63 -0.42
C ARG A 107 -10.96 2.73 0.28
N THR A 108 -10.01 3.34 -0.42
CA THR A 108 -9.25 4.50 0.09
C THR A 108 -10.10 5.76 0.18
N THR A 109 -10.56 6.14 1.37
CA THR A 109 -11.24 7.42 1.59
C THR A 109 -10.18 8.52 1.79
N LYS A 110 -10.55 9.77 1.54
CA LYS A 110 -9.67 10.92 1.79
C LYS A 110 -9.16 10.94 3.24
N ALA A 111 -10.02 10.59 4.19
CA ALA A 111 -9.67 10.48 5.60
C ALA A 111 -8.62 9.39 5.89
N ILE A 112 -8.77 8.19 5.29
CA ILE A 112 -7.79 7.11 5.44
C ILE A 112 -6.43 7.50 4.84
N ILE A 113 -6.44 8.08 3.65
CA ILE A 113 -5.22 8.56 2.98
C ILE A 113 -4.54 9.63 3.84
N GLN A 114 -5.30 10.58 4.39
CA GLN A 114 -4.77 11.60 5.29
C GLN A 114 -4.14 11.00 6.56
N LYS A 115 -4.77 9.99 7.17
CA LYS A 115 -4.20 9.30 8.35
C LYS A 115 -2.84 8.65 8.03
N ILE A 116 -2.73 7.98 6.88
CA ILE A 116 -1.48 7.38 6.43
C ILE A 116 -0.44 8.46 6.12
N GLN A 117 -0.84 9.52 5.43
CA GLN A 117 0.04 10.65 5.08
C GLN A 117 0.62 11.32 6.31
N VAL A 118 -0.21 11.65 7.31
CA VAL A 118 0.23 12.25 8.58
C VAL A 118 1.25 11.38 9.29
N PHE A 119 1.05 10.05 9.28
CA PHE A 119 2.01 9.12 9.86
C PHE A 119 3.36 9.13 9.11
N ILE A 120 3.32 9.06 7.77
CA ILE A 120 4.53 9.08 6.94
C ILE A 120 5.29 10.39 7.12
N ASP A 121 4.62 11.53 7.03
CA ASP A 121 5.23 12.86 7.15
C ASP A 121 5.82 13.07 8.55
N SER A 122 5.17 12.57 9.60
CA SER A 122 5.71 12.58 10.96
C SER A 122 7.03 11.81 11.07
N CYS A 123 7.12 10.65 10.42
CA CYS A 123 8.35 9.85 10.40
C CYS A 123 9.47 10.55 9.61
N LEU A 124 9.15 11.13 8.44
CA LEU A 124 10.11 11.86 7.62
C LEU A 124 10.67 13.09 8.34
N ARG A 125 9.81 13.85 9.03
CA ARG A 125 10.25 15.00 9.84
C ARG A 125 11.23 14.62 10.93
N LYS A 126 11.00 13.48 11.60
CA LYS A 126 11.91 12.93 12.61
C LYS A 126 13.24 12.45 12.01
N ILE A 127 13.21 11.81 10.83
CA ILE A 127 14.43 11.39 10.12
C ILE A 127 15.30 12.61 9.75
N LEU A 128 14.66 13.69 9.30
CA LEU A 128 15.31 14.96 8.98
C LEU A 128 15.70 15.80 10.22
N ARG A 129 15.33 15.36 11.43
CA ARG A 129 15.57 16.08 12.69
C ARG A 129 15.01 17.51 12.70
N ILE A 130 13.88 17.72 12.04
CA ILE A 130 13.19 19.01 12.03
C ILE A 130 12.62 19.24 13.43
N ARG A 131 13.00 20.36 14.07
CA ARG A 131 12.45 20.72 15.37
C ARG A 131 11.03 21.25 15.19
N TRP A 132 10.22 21.19 16.24
CA TRP A 132 8.87 21.71 16.21
C TRP A 132 8.81 23.23 15.92
N SER A 133 9.89 23.96 16.23
CA SER A 133 10.06 25.40 15.96
C SER A 133 10.38 25.71 14.49
N ASP A 134 10.84 24.72 13.73
CA ASP A 134 11.29 24.94 12.35
C ASP A 134 10.06 24.85 11.42
N THR A 135 9.63 25.99 10.86
CA THR A 135 8.52 26.06 9.92
C THR A 135 8.92 25.44 8.57
N MET A 136 8.64 24.15 8.40
CA MET A 136 8.82 23.46 7.11
C MET A 136 7.48 23.04 6.51
N SER A 137 7.24 23.48 5.27
CA SER A 137 6.08 23.06 4.48
C SER A 137 6.17 21.58 4.09
N ASN A 138 5.03 20.94 3.85
CA ASN A 138 4.99 19.54 3.41
C ASN A 138 5.60 19.36 2.00
N ASN A 139 5.46 20.35 1.12
CA ASN A 139 6.07 20.28 -0.22
C ASN A 139 7.60 20.23 -0.14
N LEU A 140 8.22 21.11 0.67
CA LEU A 140 9.67 21.11 0.87
C LEU A 140 10.17 19.82 1.54
N LEU A 141 9.37 19.24 2.44
CA LEU A 141 9.65 17.93 3.04
C LEU A 141 9.74 16.84 1.97
N TRP A 142 8.79 16.81 1.04
CA TRP A 142 8.74 15.82 -0.04
C TRP A 142 9.85 16.01 -1.07
N GLU A 143 10.16 17.25 -1.44
CA GLU A 143 11.28 17.58 -2.33
C GLU A 143 12.62 17.11 -1.73
N ARG A 144 12.91 17.44 -0.46
CA ARG A 144 14.16 17.03 0.19
C ARG A 144 14.31 15.53 0.35
N THR A 145 13.21 14.78 0.40
CA THR A 145 13.23 13.32 0.60
C THR A 145 12.95 12.54 -0.69
N ASN A 146 12.78 13.24 -1.82
CA ASN A 146 12.32 12.68 -3.09
C ASN A 146 11.10 11.75 -2.90
N GLN A 147 10.16 12.17 -2.05
CA GLN A 147 8.96 11.42 -1.73
C GLN A 147 7.76 11.93 -2.52
N ILE A 148 6.84 11.00 -2.76
CA ILE A 148 5.57 11.24 -3.43
C ILE A 148 4.46 11.13 -2.38
N PRO A 149 3.40 11.94 -2.47
CA PRO A 149 2.23 11.81 -1.60
C PRO A 149 1.67 10.38 -1.60
N ALA A 150 1.20 9.91 -0.45
CA ALA A 150 0.65 8.56 -0.28
C ALA A 150 -0.52 8.28 -1.24
N GLU A 151 -1.33 9.29 -1.55
CA GLU A 151 -2.41 9.15 -2.54
C GLU A 151 -1.88 8.74 -3.92
N GLU A 152 -0.82 9.40 -4.38
CA GLU A 152 -0.22 9.14 -5.67
C GLU A 152 0.51 7.80 -5.70
N GLU A 153 1.17 7.41 -4.60
CA GLU A 153 1.81 6.11 -4.49
C GLU A 153 0.79 4.96 -4.53
N ILE A 154 -0.32 5.10 -3.79
CA ILE A 154 -1.44 4.16 -3.84
C ILE A 154 -2.00 4.10 -5.27
N ARG A 155 -2.13 5.25 -5.94
CA ARG A 155 -2.61 5.30 -7.33
C ARG A 155 -1.68 4.55 -8.28
N LYS A 156 -0.36 4.77 -8.17
CA LYS A 156 0.64 4.06 -8.99
C LYS A 156 0.59 2.55 -8.77
N LYS A 157 0.50 2.13 -7.51
CA LYS A 157 0.35 0.73 -7.09
C LYS A 157 -0.92 0.10 -7.68
N ARG A 158 -2.07 0.75 -7.50
CA ARG A 158 -3.35 0.34 -8.09
C ARG A 158 -3.26 0.24 -9.62
N TRP A 159 -2.56 1.17 -10.26
CA TRP A 159 -2.37 1.15 -11.71
C TRP A 159 -1.52 -0.03 -12.19
N LYS A 160 -0.45 -0.35 -11.46
CA LYS A 160 0.39 -1.52 -11.74
C LYS A 160 -0.42 -2.81 -11.59
N TRP A 161 -1.25 -2.89 -10.55
CA TRP A 161 -2.15 -4.03 -10.31
C TRP A 161 -3.21 -4.20 -11.40
N ILE A 162 -3.85 -3.11 -11.85
CA ILE A 162 -4.82 -3.14 -12.97
C ILE A 162 -4.13 -3.63 -14.24
N GLY A 163 -2.95 -3.09 -14.56
CA GLY A 163 -2.18 -3.52 -15.73
C GLY A 163 -1.85 -5.02 -15.68
N HIS A 164 -1.34 -5.51 -14.55
CA HIS A 164 -1.06 -6.95 -14.36
C HIS A 164 -2.32 -7.81 -14.52
N THR A 165 -3.45 -7.36 -13.98
CA THR A 165 -4.71 -8.12 -14.04
C THR A 165 -5.29 -8.15 -15.46
N LEU A 166 -5.18 -7.07 -16.23
CA LEU A 166 -5.63 -7.02 -17.63
C LEU A 166 -4.73 -7.84 -18.57
N SER A 167 -3.44 -7.98 -18.25
CA SER A 167 -2.53 -8.86 -18.99
C SER A 167 -2.82 -10.35 -18.78
N LYS A 168 -3.66 -10.75 -17.82
CA LYS A 168 -4.09 -12.14 -17.66
C LYS A 168 -5.06 -12.54 -18.77
N ALA A 169 -5.16 -13.84 -19.01
CA ALA A 169 -6.07 -14.41 -20.01
C ALA A 169 -7.52 -13.93 -19.80
N PRO A 170 -8.30 -13.72 -20.87
CA PRO A 170 -9.66 -13.17 -20.79
C PRO A 170 -10.64 -14.03 -19.99
N ASN A 171 -10.38 -15.33 -19.89
CA ASN A 171 -11.14 -16.29 -19.07
C ASN A 171 -10.72 -16.28 -17.58
N CYS A 172 -9.67 -15.56 -17.20
CA CYS A 172 -9.22 -15.51 -15.81
C CYS A 172 -10.23 -14.74 -14.95
N VAL A 173 -10.68 -15.36 -13.86
CA VAL A 173 -11.68 -14.81 -12.94
C VAL A 173 -11.30 -13.43 -12.43
N THR A 174 -10.02 -13.18 -12.17
CA THR A 174 -9.54 -11.85 -11.72
C THR A 174 -9.72 -10.77 -12.77
N ARG A 175 -9.58 -11.11 -14.07
CA ARG A 175 -9.82 -10.17 -15.18
C ARG A 175 -11.31 -9.93 -15.38
N GLN A 176 -12.14 -10.97 -15.27
CA GLN A 176 -13.60 -10.84 -15.34
C GLN A 176 -14.15 -10.02 -14.17
N ALA A 177 -13.61 -10.20 -12.96
CA ALA A 177 -14.01 -9.44 -11.77
C ALA A 177 -13.80 -7.92 -11.91
N LEU A 178 -12.87 -7.47 -12.76
CA LEU A 178 -12.64 -6.03 -13.00
C LEU A 178 -13.79 -5.37 -13.79
N THR A 179 -14.35 -6.07 -14.76
CA THR A 179 -15.41 -5.56 -15.65
C THR A 179 -16.81 -5.94 -15.16
N TRP A 180 -16.89 -6.98 -14.32
CA TRP A 180 -18.13 -7.54 -13.81
C TRP A 180 -18.91 -6.55 -12.94
N THR A 181 -20.21 -6.47 -13.20
CA THR A 181 -21.16 -5.65 -12.44
C THR A 181 -22.17 -6.61 -11.83
N PRO A 182 -22.27 -6.72 -10.50
CA PRO A 182 -23.17 -7.69 -9.88
C PRO A 182 -24.64 -7.33 -10.17
N GLU A 183 -25.42 -8.32 -10.57
CA GLU A 183 -26.85 -8.18 -10.81
C GLU A 183 -27.62 -7.97 -9.48
N GLY A 184 -28.63 -7.08 -9.51
CA GLY A 184 -29.51 -6.81 -8.37
C GLY A 184 -29.89 -5.34 -8.21
N GLN A 185 -31.14 -5.07 -7.81
CA GLN A 185 -31.58 -3.74 -7.41
C GLN A 185 -31.12 -3.42 -5.99
N ARG A 186 -30.53 -2.23 -5.80
CA ARG A 186 -29.97 -1.79 -4.51
C ARG A 186 -30.83 -0.67 -3.91
N LYS A 187 -30.92 -0.64 -2.58
CA LYS A 187 -31.70 0.35 -1.81
C LYS A 187 -31.28 1.79 -2.18
N ARG A 188 -32.26 2.68 -2.41
CA ARG A 188 -32.08 4.12 -2.68
C ARG A 188 -31.31 4.80 -1.53
N GLY A 189 -30.30 5.62 -1.83
CA GLY A 189 -29.51 6.34 -0.83
C GLY A 189 -28.07 6.70 -1.25
N ARG A 190 -27.13 6.67 -0.28
CA ARG A 190 -25.72 7.13 -0.31
C ARG A 190 -25.00 7.00 -1.67
N PRO A 191 -24.24 8.02 -2.12
CA PRO A 191 -23.48 7.97 -3.38
C PRO A 191 -22.53 6.77 -3.48
N LYS A 192 -22.49 6.16 -4.67
CA LYS A 192 -21.76 4.91 -4.96
C LYS A 192 -20.22 5.12 -4.85
N ASN A 193 -19.56 4.45 -3.91
CA ASN A 193 -18.10 4.28 -3.84
C ASN A 193 -17.71 2.82 -4.15
N THR A 194 -17.82 2.40 -5.42
CA THR A 194 -17.33 1.10 -5.90
C THR A 194 -15.84 1.17 -6.26
N LEU A 195 -15.14 0.03 -6.22
CA LEU A 195 -13.74 -0.08 -6.66
C LEU A 195 -13.60 0.44 -8.11
N ARG A 196 -14.50 0.02 -9.01
CA ARG A 196 -14.59 0.50 -10.39
C ARG A 196 -14.71 2.02 -10.50
N ARG A 197 -15.59 2.67 -9.74
CA ARG A 197 -15.72 4.14 -9.77
C ARG A 197 -14.48 4.87 -9.27
N LYS A 198 -13.81 4.32 -8.26
CA LYS A 198 -12.53 4.88 -7.80
C LYS A 198 -11.44 4.73 -8.85
N MET A 199 -11.39 3.57 -9.51
CA MET A 199 -10.49 3.36 -10.65
C MET A 199 -10.79 4.34 -11.78
N GLU A 200 -12.05 4.55 -12.15
CA GLU A 200 -12.46 5.55 -13.15
C GLU A 200 -12.09 7.00 -12.74
N ILE A 201 -12.16 7.34 -11.45
CA ILE A 201 -11.69 8.63 -10.94
C ILE A 201 -10.17 8.74 -11.06
N ASP A 202 -9.43 7.71 -10.65
CA ASP A 202 -7.97 7.67 -10.77
C ASP A 202 -7.52 7.71 -12.24
N MET A 203 -8.28 7.07 -13.14
CA MET A 203 -8.06 7.09 -14.60
C MET A 203 -8.23 8.48 -15.18
N ARG A 204 -9.33 9.17 -14.82
CA ARG A 204 -9.55 10.56 -15.22
C ARG A 204 -8.44 11.48 -14.73
N LYS A 205 -7.97 11.29 -13.48
CA LYS A 205 -6.84 12.06 -12.94
C LYS A 205 -5.51 11.80 -13.67
N MET A 206 -5.35 10.64 -14.31
CA MET A 206 -4.15 10.31 -15.09
C MET A 206 -4.31 10.53 -16.59
N ASN A 207 -5.42 11.14 -17.02
CA ASN A 207 -5.77 11.39 -18.42
C ASN A 207 -5.64 10.15 -19.32
N LYS A 208 -6.16 9.01 -18.85
CA LYS A 208 -6.09 7.71 -19.55
C LYS A 208 -7.46 7.06 -19.62
N ASN A 209 -7.73 6.34 -20.71
CA ASN A 209 -8.97 5.61 -20.94
C ASN A 209 -8.78 4.08 -20.81
N TRP A 210 -9.85 3.34 -20.46
CA TRP A 210 -9.87 1.87 -20.41
C TRP A 210 -9.41 1.23 -21.73
N MET A 211 -9.86 1.77 -22.86
CA MET A 211 -9.49 1.31 -24.22
C MET A 211 -7.98 1.37 -24.49
N GLU A 212 -7.33 2.48 -24.11
CA GLU A 212 -5.87 2.63 -24.27
C GLU A 212 -5.10 1.69 -23.36
N LEU A 213 -5.71 1.31 -22.23
CA LEU A 213 -5.11 0.49 -21.19
C LEU A 213 -5.12 -0.98 -21.57
N GLU A 214 -6.23 -1.46 -22.14
CA GLU A 214 -6.34 -2.80 -22.70
C GLU A 214 -5.38 -2.98 -23.88
N LYS A 215 -5.29 -1.98 -24.77
CA LYS A 215 -4.34 -1.97 -25.89
C LYS A 215 -2.87 -2.05 -25.41
N LYS A 216 -2.46 -1.18 -24.48
CA LYS A 216 -1.10 -1.20 -23.91
C LYS A 216 -0.76 -2.46 -23.12
N ALA A 217 -1.77 -3.13 -22.55
CA ALA A 217 -1.58 -4.40 -21.84
C ALA A 217 -1.41 -5.57 -22.83
N GLN A 218 -2.02 -5.50 -24.01
CA GLN A 218 -1.88 -6.47 -25.10
C GLN A 218 -0.55 -6.30 -25.85
N ASP A 219 -0.10 -5.06 -26.11
CA ASP A 219 1.14 -4.75 -26.85
C ASP A 219 2.44 -5.25 -26.18
N ARG A 220 2.41 -5.73 -24.94
CA ARG A 220 3.56 -6.31 -24.21
C ARG A 220 3.61 -7.84 -24.25
N VAL A 221 2.59 -8.48 -24.83
CA VAL A 221 2.43 -9.94 -24.89
C VAL A 221 2.83 -10.47 -26.27
N GLY A 222 3.18 -9.59 -27.21
CA GLY A 222 3.75 -9.92 -28.53
C GLY A 222 5.27 -9.93 -28.52
#